data_AF-A0A929UTM4-F1
#
_entry.id   AF-A0A929UTM4-F1
#
_cell.length_a   1.000
_cell.length_b   1.000
_cell.length_c   1.000
_cell.angle_alpha   90.00
_cell.angle_beta   90.00
_cell.angle_gamma   90.00
#
_symmetry.space_group_name_H-M   'P 1'
#
loop_
_entity.id
_entity.type
_entity.pdbx_description
1 polymer ?
#
loop_
_entity_poly.entity_id
_entity_poly.type
_entity_poly.pdbx_seq_one_letter_code
_entity_poly.pdbx_strand_id
1 'polypeptide(L)' 'VIMISSEMPEILGMSDRVIVMRGGHITGSMNRDEDAFNQETIMKAAWEV' A
#
# COMPACT_ATOMS: atom_id res chain seq x y z
N VAL A 1 0.91 -12.95 7.81
CA VAL A 1 1.72 -12.08 8.71
C VAL A 1 1.31 -10.65 8.47
N ILE A 2 1.21 -9.81 9.50
CA ILE A 2 0.98 -8.37 9.31
C ILE A 2 2.32 -7.68 9.49
N MET A 3 2.73 -6.93 8.47
CA MET A 3 3.96 -6.14 8.45
C MET A 3 3.60 -4.67 8.38
N ILE A 4 4.31 -3.85 9.15
CA ILE A 4 4.23 -2.39 9.08
C ILE A 4 5.65 -1.91 8.80
N SER A 5 5.84 -1.21 7.69
CA SER A 5 7.12 -0.63 7.30
C SER A 5 6.88 0.79 6.76
N SER A 6 7.91 1.63 6.83
CA SER A 6 7.96 2.94 6.18
C SER A 6 8.75 2.92 4.87
N GLU A 7 9.38 1.79 4.54
CA GLU A 7 10.23 1.63 3.35
C GLU A 7 9.44 1.01 2.19
N MET A 8 9.19 1.80 1.15
CA MET A 8 8.41 1.35 -0.01
C MET A 8 8.96 0.08 -0.69
N PRO A 9 10.28 -0.09 -0.87
CA PRO A 9 10.81 -1.33 -1.48
C PRO A 9 10.51 -2.58 -0.66
N GLU A 10 10.50 -2.47 0.67
CA GLU A 10 10.18 -3.59 1.55
C GLU A 10 8.70 -3.96 1.44
N ILE A 11 7.82 -2.96 1.43
CA ILE A 11 6.38 -3.15 1.24
C ILE A 11 6.10 -3.88 -0.08
N LEU A 12 6.66 -3.41 -1.20
CA LEU A 12 6.44 -4.00 -2.53
C LEU A 12 7.12 -5.37 -2.69
N GLY A 13 8.28 -5.57 -2.05
CA GLY A 13 9.06 -6.80 -2.13
C GLY A 13 8.46 -7.95 -1.33
N MET A 14 7.89 -7.66 -0.15
CA MET A 14 7.47 -8.68 0.82
C MET A 14 5.97 -8.88 0.93
N SER A 15 5.14 -7.92 0.50
CA SER A 15 3.69 -8.00 0.73
C SER A 15 2.96 -8.68 -0.42
N ASP A 16 2.01 -9.56 -0.08
CA ASP A 16 1.02 -10.10 -1.02
C ASP A 16 -0.17 -9.15 -1.21
N ARG A 17 -0.42 -8.29 -0.22
CA ARG A 17 -1.49 -7.29 -0.20
C ARG A 17 -1.04 -6.08 0.60
N VAL A 18 -1.36 -4.88 0.10
CA VAL A 18 -1.09 -3.61 0.77
C VAL A 18 -2.41 -2.92 1.07
N ILE A 19 -2.56 -2.44 2.31
CA ILE A 19 -3.68 -1.60 2.74
C ILE A 19 -3.09 -0.27 3.20
N VAL A 20 -3.61 0.82 2.66
CA VAL A 20 -3.21 2.18 3.02
C VAL A 20 -4.27 2.76 3.94
N MET A 21 -3.84 3.33 5.06
CA MET A 21 -4.72 3.97 6.04
C MET A 21 -4.33 5.43 6.25
N ARG A 22 -5.33 6.32 6.30
CA ARG A 22 -5.17 7.74 6.60
C ARG A 22 -6.34 8.21 7.47
N GLY A 23 -6.05 8.93 8.56
CA GLY A 23 -7.09 9.52 9.42
C GLY A 23 -8.07 8.50 10.03
N GLY A 24 -7.64 7.26 10.26
CA GLY A 24 -8.51 6.18 10.77
C GLY A 24 -9.35 5.47 9.71
N HIS A 25 -9.21 5.83 8.43
CA HIS A 25 -9.91 5.22 7.31
C HIS A 25 -8.95 4.46 6.39
N ILE A 26 -9.44 3.40 5.75
CA ILE A 26 -8.73 2.73 4.65
C ILE A 26 -8.93 3.58 3.40
N THR A 27 -7.84 4.06 2.82
CA THR A 27 -7.84 4.92 1.63
C THR A 27 -7.36 4.20 0.37
N GLY A 28 -6.84 2.98 0.51
CA GLY A 28 -6.49 2.13 -0.62
C GLY A 28 -6.27 0.69 -0.20
N SER A 29 -6.53 -0.24 -1.11
CA SER A 29 -6.14 -1.63 -0.96
C SER A 29 -5.75 -2.20 -2.31
N MET A 30 -4.58 -2.84 -2.39
CA MET A 30 -4.07 -3.45 -3.62
C MET A 30 -3.60 -4.87 -3.32
N ASN A 31 -3.90 -5.80 -4.22
CA ASN A 31 -3.32 -7.14 -4.22
C ASN A 31 -2.15 -7.21 -5.19
N ARG A 32 -1.17 -8.07 -4.92
CA ARG A 32 0.09 -8.16 -5.68
C ARG A 32 -0.09 -8.47 -7.18
N ASP A 33 -1.18 -9.13 -7.53
CA ASP A 33 -1.55 -9.51 -8.90
C ASP A 33 -2.27 -8.41 -9.69
N GLU A 34 -2.57 -7.27 -9.06
CA GLU A 34 -3.18 -6.12 -9.72
C GLU A 34 -2.13 -5.18 -10.31
N ASP A 35 -2.40 -4.61 -11.49
CA ASP A 35 -1.54 -3.57 -12.12
C ASP A 35 -1.35 -2.34 -11.20
N ALA A 36 -2.30 -2.12 -10.29
CA ALA A 36 -2.30 -1.07 -9.30
C ALA A 36 -1.26 -1.29 -8.16
N PHE A 37 -0.65 -2.48 -8.05
CA PHE A 37 0.36 -2.79 -7.02
C PHE A 37 1.71 -2.15 -7.33
N ASN A 38 1.77 -0.84 -7.18
CA ASN A 38 2.95 -0.05 -7.48
C ASN A 38 3.06 1.15 -6.54
N GLN A 39 4.26 1.73 -6.47
CA GLN A 39 4.56 2.86 -5.60
C GLN A 39 3.65 4.07 -5.86
N GLU A 40 3.36 4.37 -7.13
CA GLU A 40 2.56 5.53 -7.50
C GLU A 40 1.16 5.45 -6.89
N THR A 41 0.47 4.32 -7.07
CA THR A 41 -0.87 4.11 -6.52
C THR A 41 -0.88 4.15 -4.99
N ILE A 42 0.11 3.53 -4.34
CA ILE A 42 0.22 3.55 -2.88
C ILE A 42 0.37 4.99 -2.37
N MET A 43 1.24 5.78 -3.00
CA MET A 43 1.47 7.18 -2.62
C MET A 43 0.24 8.05 -2.85
N LYS A 44 -0.48 7.84 -3.95
CA LYS A 44 -1.77 8.49 -4.22
C LYS A 44 -2.79 8.18 -3.12
N ALA A 45 -2.96 6.91 -2.76
CA ALA A 45 -3.85 6.50 -1.67
C ALA A 45 -3.45 7.08 -0.31
N ALA A 46 -2.16 7.34 -0.06
CA ALA A 46 -1.67 7.88 1.20
C ALA A 46 -1.87 9.40 1.33
N TRP A 47 -1.89 10.14 0.22
CA TRP A 47 -1.78 11.60 0.26
C TRP A 47 -2.88 12.36 -0.50
N GLU A 48 -3.46 11.76 -1.54
CA GLU A 48 -4.44 12.40 -2.41
C GLU A 48 -5.90 12.08 -2.05
N VAL A 49 -6.12 11.04 -1.24
CA VAL A 49 -7.45 10.64 -0.73
C VAL A 49 -7.78 11.37 0.58
#